data_AF-A0AAV2MDT0-F1
#
_entry.id   AF-A0AAV2MDT0-F1
#
_cell.length_a   1.000
_cell.length_b   1.000
_cell.length_c   1.000
_cell.angle_alpha   90.00
_cell.angle_beta   90.00
_cell.angle_gamma   90.00
#
_symmetry.space_group_name_H-M   'P 1'
#
loop_
_entity.id
_entity.type
_entity.pdbx_description
1 polymer ?
#
loop_
_entity_poly.entity_id
_entity_poly.type
_entity_poly.pdbx_seq_one_letter_code
_entity_poly.pdbx_strand_id
1 'polypeptide(L)'
;MTEHLVWAKLQYVDEQLDGELGLSDIDVESCQVSTDYKTKLAELIVEYESIFSRDKLDCGKATGYPHRIRVLDEKPFRLPCSRIPPTQYEKLRQALDEMEEREII
;
A
#
# COMPACT_ATOMS: atom_id res chain seq x y z
N MET A 1 32.26 -17.95 -11.09
CA MET A 1 31.20 -17.68 -12.08
C MET A 1 29.81 -17.54 -11.46
N THR A 2 29.56 -18.12 -10.29
CA THR A 2 28.26 -18.05 -9.58
C THR A 2 27.96 -16.67 -8.98
N GLU A 3 28.93 -15.98 -8.36
CA GLU A 3 28.68 -14.69 -7.70
C GLU A 3 28.19 -13.59 -8.67
N HIS A 4 28.78 -13.50 -9.87
CA HIS A 4 28.41 -12.47 -10.86
C HIS A 4 26.99 -12.64 -11.42
N LEU A 5 26.48 -13.87 -11.45
CA LEU A 5 25.10 -14.19 -11.82
C LEU A 5 24.12 -13.84 -10.70
N VAL A 6 24.54 -14.00 -9.44
CA VAL A 6 23.71 -13.68 -8.27
C VAL A 6 23.55 -12.16 -8.11
N TRP A 7 24.63 -11.38 -8.29
CA TRP A 7 24.55 -9.91 -8.27
C TRP A 7 23.66 -9.37 -9.40
N ALA A 8 23.79 -9.91 -10.62
CA ALA A 8 22.92 -9.53 -11.73
C ALA A 8 21.44 -9.89 -11.47
N LYS A 9 21.18 -11.01 -10.78
CA LYS A 9 19.83 -11.45 -10.44
C LYS A 9 19.21 -10.60 -9.32
N LEU A 10 19.98 -10.22 -8.31
CA LEU A 10 19.52 -9.29 -7.27
C LEU A 10 19.24 -7.91 -7.85
N GLN A 11 20.13 -7.39 -8.68
CA GLN A 11 19.97 -6.08 -9.31
C GLN A 11 18.76 -6.02 -10.26
N TYR A 12 18.47 -7.12 -10.98
CA TYR A 12 17.26 -7.26 -11.79
C TYR A 12 15.99 -7.26 -10.94
N VAL A 13 15.99 -7.95 -9.78
CA VAL A 13 14.80 -7.98 -8.91
C VAL A 13 14.58 -6.66 -8.19
N ASP A 14 15.66 -5.97 -7.79
CA ASP A 14 15.58 -4.63 -7.21
C ASP A 14 14.95 -3.62 -8.20
N GLU A 15 15.38 -3.68 -9.47
CA GLU A 15 14.81 -2.87 -10.54
C GLU A 15 13.33 -3.22 -10.84
N GLN A 16 12.94 -4.49 -10.68
CA GLN A 16 11.53 -4.90 -10.76
C GLN A 16 10.69 -4.40 -9.59
N LEU A 17 11.23 -4.39 -8.36
CA LEU A 17 10.54 -3.91 -7.15
C LEU A 17 10.25 -2.41 -7.24
N ASP A 18 11.21 -1.62 -7.71
CA ASP A 18 11.09 -0.15 -7.85
C ASP A 18 10.21 0.26 -9.04
N GLY A 19 10.33 -0.43 -10.18
CA GLY A 19 9.70 -0.01 -11.45
C GLY A 19 8.31 -0.58 -11.71
N GLU A 20 8.13 -1.89 -11.57
CA GLU A 20 6.88 -2.58 -11.95
C GLU A 20 5.93 -2.77 -10.77
N LEU A 21 6.46 -2.95 -9.55
CA LEU A 21 5.68 -3.32 -8.38
C LEU A 21 5.33 -2.15 -7.45
N GLY A 22 6.07 -1.04 -7.54
CA GLY A 22 5.86 0.13 -6.67
C GLY A 22 6.21 -0.16 -5.21
N LEU A 23 7.13 -1.10 -4.97
CA LEU A 23 7.55 -1.54 -3.63
C LEU A 23 8.90 -0.93 -3.24
N SER A 24 9.09 0.35 -3.56
CA SER A 24 10.35 1.08 -3.33
C SER A 24 10.75 1.20 -1.86
N ASP A 25 9.81 0.97 -0.95
CA ASP A 25 10.05 1.02 0.50
C ASP A 25 10.68 -0.28 1.06
N ILE A 26 10.79 -1.35 0.25
CA ILE A 26 11.31 -2.65 0.71
C ILE A 26 12.81 -2.78 0.42
N ASP A 27 13.62 -2.61 1.44
CA ASP A 27 15.08 -2.79 1.35
C ASP A 27 15.50 -4.25 1.64
N VAL A 28 15.67 -5.04 0.58
CA VAL A 28 16.15 -6.43 0.64
C VAL A 28 17.65 -6.52 0.99
N GLU A 29 18.43 -5.47 0.69
CA GLU A 29 19.87 -5.45 0.91
C GLU A 29 20.25 -5.28 2.38
N SER A 30 19.43 -4.58 3.16
CA SER A 30 19.58 -4.46 4.62
C SER A 30 19.52 -5.80 5.37
N CYS A 31 18.95 -6.84 4.75
CA CYS A 31 18.79 -8.15 5.36
C CYS A 31 20.14 -8.85 5.53
N GLN A 32 20.56 -9.13 6.77
CA GLN A 32 21.84 -9.79 7.09
C GLN A 32 21.78 -11.31 6.88
N VAL A 33 21.44 -11.74 5.67
CA VAL A 33 21.40 -13.15 5.26
C VAL A 33 22.33 -13.39 4.08
N SER A 34 22.64 -14.67 3.79
CA SER A 34 23.46 -14.99 2.62
C SER A 34 22.75 -14.58 1.33
N THR A 35 23.53 -14.36 0.28
CA THR A 35 23.03 -13.91 -1.02
C THR A 35 21.98 -14.86 -1.63
N ASP A 36 22.11 -16.17 -1.35
CA ASP A 36 21.13 -17.17 -1.75
C ASP A 36 19.76 -16.96 -1.06
N TYR A 37 19.75 -16.56 0.21
CA TYR A 37 18.52 -16.27 0.94
C TYR A 37 17.94 -14.90 0.58
N LYS A 38 18.78 -13.90 0.28
CA LYS A 38 18.30 -12.62 -0.29
C LYS A 38 17.56 -12.84 -1.60
N THR A 39 18.12 -13.70 -2.48
CA THR A 39 17.48 -14.05 -3.75
C THR A 39 16.11 -14.72 -3.53
N LYS A 40 16.04 -15.68 -2.61
CA LYS A 40 14.76 -16.34 -2.25
C LYS A 40 13.75 -15.38 -1.64
N LEU A 41 14.21 -14.44 -0.82
CA LEU A 41 13.34 -13.41 -0.23
C LEU A 41 12.75 -12.52 -1.32
N ALA A 42 13.58 -12.09 -2.28
CA ALA A 42 13.15 -11.28 -3.41
C ALA A 42 12.12 -12.03 -4.28
N GLU A 43 12.38 -13.32 -4.57
CA GLU A 43 11.44 -14.19 -5.28
C GLU A 43 10.09 -14.32 -4.55
N LEU A 44 10.10 -14.43 -3.21
CA LEU A 44 8.87 -14.48 -2.41
C LEU A 44 8.10 -13.15 -2.43
N ILE A 45 8.79 -12.01 -2.39
CA ILE A 45 8.13 -10.69 -2.44
C ILE A 45 7.41 -10.52 -3.79
N VAL A 46 8.04 -10.93 -4.89
CA VAL A 46 7.43 -10.93 -6.22
C VAL A 46 6.25 -11.91 -6.28
N GLU A 47 6.40 -13.13 -5.75
CA GLU A 47 5.32 -14.13 -5.73
C GLU A 47 4.07 -13.64 -4.97
N TYR A 48 4.27 -12.91 -3.87
CA TYR A 48 3.21 -12.40 -3.00
C TYR A 48 3.04 -10.88 -3.08
N GLU A 49 3.34 -10.28 -4.24
CA GLU A 49 3.31 -8.83 -4.44
C GLU A 49 1.97 -8.19 -4.03
N SER A 50 0.86 -8.92 -4.19
CA SER A 50 -0.49 -8.43 -3.94
C SER A 50 -0.83 -8.29 -2.45
N ILE A 51 0.02 -8.80 -1.56
CA ILE A 51 -0.16 -8.67 -0.10
C ILE A 51 0.29 -7.28 0.37
N PHE A 52 1.24 -6.68 -0.33
CA PHE A 52 1.81 -5.40 0.04
C PHE A 52 0.97 -4.25 -0.51
N SER A 53 0.81 -3.22 0.32
CA SER A 53 0.17 -1.97 -0.08
C SER A 53 1.13 -1.17 -0.96
N ARG A 54 0.68 -0.80 -2.17
CA ARG A 54 1.48 -0.04 -3.16
C ARG A 54 1.37 1.46 -2.97
N ASP A 55 0.24 1.92 -2.43
CA ASP A 55 -0.01 3.33 -2.17
C ASP A 55 -0.81 3.53 -0.88
N LYS A 56 -0.92 4.79 -0.42
CA LYS A 56 -1.57 5.12 0.86
C LYS A 56 -3.06 4.77 0.92
N LEU A 57 -3.71 4.60 -0.23
CA LEU A 57 -5.12 4.29 -0.38
C LEU A 57 -5.35 2.88 -0.95
N ASP A 58 -4.30 2.08 -1.12
CA ASP A 58 -4.36 0.68 -1.50
C ASP A 58 -4.87 -0.16 -0.32
N CYS A 59 -6.19 -0.13 -0.18
CA CYS A 59 -6.92 -0.76 0.91
C CYS A 59 -7.48 -2.11 0.44
N GLY A 60 -7.09 -3.18 1.13
CA GLY A 60 -7.73 -4.48 0.95
C GLY A 60 -9.21 -4.48 1.36
N LYS A 61 -10.03 -5.32 0.71
CA LYS A 61 -11.47 -5.45 0.98
C LYS A 61 -11.79 -6.81 1.61
N ALA A 62 -12.23 -6.81 2.87
CA ALA A 62 -12.75 -8.01 3.52
C ALA A 62 -14.23 -8.23 3.16
N THR A 63 -14.55 -9.33 2.48
CA THR A 63 -15.93 -9.70 2.13
C THR A 63 -16.50 -10.71 3.14
N GLY A 64 -17.81 -10.66 3.38
CA GLY A 64 -18.50 -11.61 4.26
C GLY A 64 -18.58 -11.23 5.75
N TYR A 65 -17.96 -10.12 6.16
CA TYR A 65 -17.95 -9.65 7.55
C TYR A 65 -18.57 -8.25 7.68
N PRO A 66 -19.91 -8.12 7.66
CA PRO A 66 -20.55 -6.82 7.86
C PRO A 66 -20.38 -6.37 9.32
N HIS A 67 -19.73 -5.22 9.52
CA HIS A 67 -19.63 -4.60 10.84
C HIS A 67 -20.93 -3.86 11.20
N ARG A 68 -21.39 -4.03 12.45
CA ARG A 68 -22.55 -3.29 12.98
C ARG A 68 -22.14 -2.43 14.16
N ILE A 69 -22.34 -1.12 14.03
CA ILE A 69 -22.19 -0.16 15.14
C ILE A 69 -23.43 -0.25 16.02
N ARG A 70 -23.25 -0.52 17.32
CA ARG A 70 -24.35 -0.54 18.30
C ARG A 70 -24.52 0.87 18.87
N VAL A 71 -25.66 1.49 18.61
CA VAL A 71 -25.98 2.84 19.11
C VAL A 71 -26.74 2.75 20.44
N LEU A 72 -26.55 3.77 21.29
CA LEU A 72 -27.29 3.92 22.55
C LEU A 72 -28.62 4.64 22.35
N ASP A 73 -28.66 5.60 21.43
CA ASP A 73 -29.84 6.37 21.02
C ASP A 73 -30.10 6.10 19.53
N GLU A 74 -31.37 5.91 19.18
CA GLU A 74 -31.80 5.70 17.80
C GLU A 74 -32.03 7.02 17.05
N LYS A 75 -32.12 8.14 17.77
CA LYS A 75 -32.37 9.44 17.16
C LYS A 75 -31.12 9.98 16.48
N PRO A 76 -31.10 10.14 15.13
CA PRO A 76 -29.97 10.76 14.47
C PRO A 76 -29.89 12.24 14.81
N PHE A 77 -28.67 12.77 14.82
CA PHE A 77 -28.41 14.20 14.99
C PHE A 77 -27.69 14.76 13.76
N ARG A 78 -27.89 16.05 13.51
CA ARG A 78 -27.22 16.77 12.44
C ARG A 78 -26.33 17.84 13.04
N LEU A 79 -25.03 17.76 12.79
CA LEU A 79 -24.10 18.84 13.10
C LEU A 79 -23.93 19.77 11.89
N PRO A 80 -23.84 21.09 12.10
CA PRO A 80 -23.44 22.01 11.04
C PRO A 80 -22.03 21.70 10.52
N CYS A 81 -21.84 21.79 9.21
CA CYS A 81 -20.53 21.63 8.60
C CYS A 81 -19.63 22.80 8.99
N SER A 82 -18.45 22.51 9.56
CA SER A 82 -17.45 23.55 9.83
C SER A 82 -16.91 24.13 8.52
N ARG A 83 -16.63 25.43 8.51
CA ARG A 83 -15.99 26.08 7.36
C ARG A 83 -14.55 25.60 7.23
N ILE A 84 -14.14 25.30 6.00
CA ILE A 84 -12.75 24.94 5.68
C ILE A 84 -12.07 26.20 5.09
N PRO A 85 -10.79 26.48 5.42
CA PRO A 85 -10.05 27.56 4.78
C PRO A 85 -9.96 27.37 3.26
N PRO A 86 -10.12 28.43 2.44
CA PRO A 86 -10.05 28.30 0.98
C PRO A 86 -8.74 27.70 0.47
N THR A 87 -7.64 27.91 1.19
CA THR A 87 -6.31 27.36 0.88
C THR A 87 -6.26 25.83 0.93
N GLN A 88 -7.25 25.17 1.54
CA GLN A 88 -7.30 23.71 1.69
C GLN A 88 -8.28 23.05 0.73
N TYR A 89 -9.08 23.82 -0.01
CA TYR A 89 -10.16 23.27 -0.84
C TYR A 89 -9.65 22.32 -1.91
N GLU A 90 -8.59 22.70 -2.60
CA GLU A 90 -8.03 21.90 -3.70
C GLU A 90 -7.48 20.56 -3.20
N LYS A 91 -6.68 20.59 -2.13
CA LYS A 91 -6.14 19.36 -1.50
C LYS A 91 -7.24 18.45 -0.98
N LEU A 92 -8.27 19.02 -0.35
CA LEU A 92 -9.40 18.24 0.14
C LEU A 92 -10.18 17.61 -1.01
N ARG A 93 -10.45 18.37 -2.07
CA ARG A 93 -11.14 17.88 -3.25
C ARG A 93 -10.38 16.71 -3.87
N GLN A 94 -9.08 16.86 -4.10
CA GLN A 94 -8.24 15.80 -4.63
C GLN A 94 -8.31 14.53 -3.77
N ALA A 95 -8.19 14.66 -2.44
CA ALA A 95 -8.27 13.51 -1.55
C ALA A 95 -9.64 12.82 -1.57
N LEU A 96 -10.73 13.60 -1.68
CA LEU A 96 -12.08 13.04 -1.79
C LEU A 96 -12.28 12.33 -3.13
N ASP A 97 -11.85 12.93 -4.23
CA ASP A 97 -11.92 12.34 -5.57
C ASP A 97 -11.12 11.01 -5.61
N GLU A 98 -9.90 10.98 -5.06
CA GLU A 98 -9.05 9.78 -4.96
C GLU A 98 -9.66 8.66 -4.09
N MET A 99 -10.46 9.01 -3.07
CA MET A 99 -11.14 8.05 -2.19
C MET A 99 -12.42 7.50 -2.84
N GLU A 100 -13.17 8.34 -3.57
CA GLU A 100 -14.38 7.96 -4.30
C GLU A 100 -14.03 7.00 -5.45
N GLU A 101 -12.96 7.30 -6.21
CA GLU A 101 -12.46 6.42 -7.29
C GLU A 101 -12.11 5.00 -6.80
N ARG A 102 -11.73 4.87 -5.52
CA ARG A 102 -11.38 3.59 -4.89
C ARG A 102 -12.53 2.95 -4.09
N GLU A 103 -13.74 3.49 -4.18
CA GLU A 103 -14.94 3.02 -3.46
C GLU A 103 -14.77 2.96 -1.92
N ILE A 104 -13.94 3.84 -1.35
CA ILE A 104 -13.76 3.93 0.10
C ILE A 104 -14.92 4.72 0.74
N ILE A 105 -15.44 5.71 0.02
CA ILE A 105 -16.58 6.57 0.42
C ILE A 105 -17.67 6.59 -0.64
#